data_AF-X0UA29-F1
#
_entry.id   AF-X0UA29-F1
#
_cell.length_a   1.000
_cell.length_b   1.000
_cell.length_c   1.000
_cell.angle_alpha   90.00
_cell.angle_beta   90.00
_cell.angle_gamma   90.00
#
_symmetry.space_group_name_H-M   'P 1'
#
loop_
_entity.id
_entity.type
_entity.pdbx_description
1 polymer ?
#
loop_
_entity_poly.entity_id
_entity_poly.type
_entity_poly.pdbx_seq_one_letter_code
_entity_poly.pdbx_strand_id
1 'polypeptide(L)'
;VVTVPDAVGIRVEEGRRIENVDISPFIANISKNIDAKHFSSRSAPPAASMAANIMEALEAGTSLLLFDDETAVTSLMGRDARLQALISKEFEPITPLVDILPLLRDEHGISSIIVGASGDYFDIADTVIAMKDFKPVVVTDEAKKIAKDNPSGRIIESTGHFPLPAGRCPLNWSLEPEKKKGSNRFRPHGRRYVQYGDEYIDVSKVTQLLNQSQSRAIARGIAMVYKFMDSSQSLMDAVSKVMERVENVGIDVLSNRLMGDLASFRAHELTA
;
A
#
# COMPACT_ATOMS: atom_id res chain seq x y z
N VAL A 1 -14.06 -4.73 17.74
CA VAL A 1 -13.96 -3.80 16.59
C VAL A 1 -13.60 -4.64 15.38
N VAL A 2 -14.32 -4.49 14.27
CA VAL A 2 -14.10 -5.23 13.02
C VAL A 2 -13.99 -4.24 11.85
N THR A 3 -13.36 -4.66 10.76
CA THR A 3 -13.25 -3.92 9.50
C THR A 3 -13.35 -4.91 8.34
N VAL A 4 -13.35 -4.43 7.09
CA VAL A 4 -13.27 -5.28 5.90
C VAL A 4 -11.94 -6.06 5.87
N PRO A 5 -11.93 -7.33 5.42
CA PRO A 5 -10.79 -8.22 5.57
C PRO A 5 -9.55 -7.78 4.78
N ASP A 6 -9.75 -7.02 3.73
CA ASP A 6 -8.79 -6.51 2.76
C ASP A 6 -8.35 -5.06 3.04
N ALA A 7 -8.71 -4.49 4.20
CA ALA A 7 -8.28 -3.14 4.58
C ALA A 7 -6.74 -3.06 4.71
N VAL A 8 -6.13 -2.07 4.06
CA VAL A 8 -4.67 -1.84 4.07
C VAL A 8 -4.32 -0.50 4.70
N GLY A 9 -3.41 -0.53 5.69
CA GLY A 9 -2.79 0.67 6.24
C GLY A 9 -1.72 1.22 5.32
N ILE A 10 -1.89 2.46 4.86
CA ILE A 10 -0.95 3.15 3.98
C ILE A 10 -0.06 4.09 4.79
N ARG A 11 1.22 4.10 4.44
CA ARG A 11 2.22 4.95 5.09
C ARG A 11 3.44 5.19 4.20
N VAL A 12 4.30 6.10 4.65
CA VAL A 12 5.62 6.31 4.05
C VAL A 12 6.59 5.18 4.45
N GLU A 13 7.29 4.67 3.45
CA GLU A 13 8.29 3.61 3.53
C GLU A 13 9.59 4.06 2.86
N GLU A 14 10.09 5.22 3.28
CA GLU A 14 11.30 5.83 2.71
C GLU A 14 12.48 4.84 2.73
N GLY A 15 13.19 4.77 1.60
CA GLY A 15 14.31 3.88 1.40
C GLY A 15 13.95 2.47 0.95
N ARG A 16 12.67 2.10 0.86
CA ARG A 16 12.27 0.79 0.31
C ARG A 16 12.67 0.65 -1.15
N ARG A 17 12.87 -0.59 -1.59
CA ARG A 17 13.01 -0.93 -3.00
C ARG A 17 11.62 -0.98 -3.64
N ILE A 18 11.51 -0.45 -4.86
CA ILE A 18 10.31 -0.53 -5.70
C ILE A 18 10.74 -1.11 -7.04
N GLU A 19 9.94 -2.02 -7.60
CA GLU A 19 10.18 -2.59 -8.92
C GLU A 19 8.93 -2.51 -9.80
N ASN A 20 9.07 -1.73 -10.88
CA ASN A 20 8.12 -1.60 -11.97
C ASN A 20 6.67 -1.30 -11.51
N VAL A 21 6.49 -0.31 -10.65
CA VAL A 21 5.16 0.16 -10.20
C VAL A 21 4.77 1.42 -10.98
N ASP A 22 3.52 1.47 -11.45
CA ASP A 22 2.97 2.70 -12.03
C ASP A 22 2.55 3.65 -10.91
N ILE A 23 3.38 4.65 -10.62
CA ILE A 23 3.09 5.73 -9.67
C ILE A 23 2.61 7.01 -10.38
N SER A 24 2.41 6.96 -11.70
CA SER A 24 1.99 8.12 -12.50
C SER A 24 0.65 8.76 -12.12
N PRO A 25 -0.31 8.07 -11.46
CA PRO A 25 -1.50 8.73 -10.91
C PRO A 25 -1.17 9.78 -9.85
N PHE A 26 -0.05 9.61 -9.13
CA PHE A 26 0.35 10.48 -8.04
C PHE A 26 1.52 11.39 -8.41
N ILE A 27 2.46 10.91 -9.21
CA ILE A 27 3.74 11.59 -9.47
C ILE A 27 4.00 11.57 -10.97
N ALA A 28 4.00 12.73 -11.63
CA ALA A 28 4.41 12.81 -13.03
C ALA A 28 5.94 12.70 -13.18
N ASN A 29 6.43 12.48 -14.40
CA ASN A 29 7.87 12.32 -14.66
C ASN A 29 8.65 13.58 -14.23
N ILE A 30 9.34 13.49 -13.10
CA ILE A 30 10.15 14.58 -12.50
C ILE A 30 11.39 14.87 -13.35
N SER A 31 11.91 13.87 -14.08
CA SER A 31 13.04 14.03 -14.99
C SER A 31 12.93 13.07 -16.18
N LYS A 32 13.65 13.35 -17.26
CA LYS A 32 13.67 12.48 -18.46
C LYS A 32 14.08 11.02 -18.19
N ASN A 33 14.76 10.77 -17.06
CA ASN A 33 15.29 9.45 -16.72
C ASN A 33 14.42 8.69 -15.72
N ILE A 34 13.32 9.29 -15.24
CA ILE A 34 12.38 8.65 -14.33
C ILE A 34 11.09 8.41 -15.10
N ASP A 35 10.77 7.14 -15.31
CA ASP A 35 9.48 6.71 -15.85
C ASP A 35 8.55 6.39 -14.69
N ALA A 36 7.57 7.27 -14.43
CA ALA A 36 6.59 7.07 -13.37
C ALA A 36 5.63 5.90 -13.66
N LYS A 37 5.47 5.48 -14.92
CA LYS A 37 4.63 4.32 -15.26
C LYS A 37 5.30 2.98 -15.00
N HIS A 38 6.63 2.99 -15.00
CA HIS A 38 7.49 1.82 -14.80
C HIS A 38 8.53 2.13 -13.72
N PHE A 39 8.08 2.68 -12.59
CA PHE A 39 8.98 3.21 -11.58
C PHE A 39 9.70 2.08 -10.85
N SER A 40 11.03 2.13 -10.89
CA SER A 40 11.92 1.26 -10.10
C SER A 40 12.93 2.13 -9.35
N SER A 41 13.17 1.79 -8.08
CA SER A 41 14.21 2.41 -7.26
C SER A 41 14.76 1.43 -6.24
N ARG A 42 16.08 1.51 -5.97
CA ARG A 42 16.70 0.77 -4.86
C ARG A 42 16.52 1.46 -3.50
N SER A 43 16.17 2.74 -3.52
CA SER A 43 15.93 3.56 -2.33
C SER A 43 14.91 4.63 -2.70
N ALA A 44 13.64 4.37 -2.44
CA ALA A 44 12.55 5.23 -2.85
C ALA A 44 12.47 6.49 -1.95
N PRO A 45 12.31 7.69 -2.54
CA PRO A 45 12.00 8.89 -1.76
C PRO A 45 10.60 8.78 -1.12
N PRO A 46 10.30 9.57 -0.08
CA PRO A 46 9.05 9.45 0.70
C PRO A 46 7.76 9.40 -0.14
N ALA A 47 7.56 10.36 -1.04
CA ALA A 47 6.37 10.42 -1.90
C ALA A 47 6.26 9.21 -2.83
N ALA A 48 7.35 8.79 -3.48
CA ALA A 48 7.32 7.61 -4.34
C ALA A 48 7.06 6.32 -3.56
N SER A 49 7.59 6.21 -2.32
CA SER A 49 7.34 5.05 -1.46
C SER A 49 5.87 4.91 -1.08
N MET A 50 5.20 6.00 -0.72
CA MET A 50 3.80 6.00 -0.35
C MET A 50 2.89 5.84 -1.58
N ALA A 51 3.21 6.48 -2.71
CA ALA A 51 2.49 6.28 -3.97
C ALA A 51 2.55 4.81 -4.42
N ALA A 52 3.74 4.19 -4.36
CA ALA A 52 3.89 2.77 -4.66
C ALA A 52 3.11 1.90 -3.67
N ASN A 53 3.16 2.19 -2.38
CA ASN A 53 2.40 1.45 -1.36
C ASN A 53 0.89 1.46 -1.64
N ILE A 54 0.33 2.60 -2.08
CA ILE A 54 -1.09 2.68 -2.51
C ILE A 54 -1.32 1.81 -3.75
N MET A 55 -0.49 1.95 -4.79
CA MET A 55 -0.66 1.22 -6.04
C MET A 55 -0.51 -0.29 -5.86
N GLU A 56 0.39 -0.74 -4.99
CA GLU A 56 0.57 -2.15 -4.65
C GLU A 56 -0.62 -2.69 -3.83
N ALA A 57 -1.18 -1.88 -2.92
CA ALA A 57 -2.39 -2.25 -2.18
C ALA A 57 -3.62 -2.38 -3.11
N LEU A 58 -3.75 -1.48 -4.08
CA LEU A 58 -4.79 -1.52 -5.11
C LEU A 58 -4.61 -2.72 -6.04
N GLU A 59 -3.38 -3.02 -6.47
CA GLU A 59 -3.06 -4.22 -7.26
C GLU A 59 -3.44 -5.49 -6.50
N ALA A 60 -3.22 -5.51 -5.19
CA ALA A 60 -3.62 -6.60 -4.31
C ALA A 60 -5.13 -6.67 -4.02
N GLY A 61 -5.93 -5.75 -4.56
CA GLY A 61 -7.39 -5.80 -4.52
C GLY A 61 -8.03 -5.26 -3.24
N THR A 62 -7.42 -4.25 -2.59
CA THR A 62 -8.02 -3.62 -1.42
C THR A 62 -9.26 -2.78 -1.75
N SER A 63 -10.30 -2.89 -0.92
CA SER A 63 -11.49 -2.03 -0.94
C SER A 63 -11.46 -0.90 0.09
N LEU A 64 -10.43 -0.85 0.95
CA LEU A 64 -10.30 0.16 2.00
C LEU A 64 -8.84 0.53 2.28
N LEU A 65 -8.51 1.80 2.04
CA LEU A 65 -7.23 2.40 2.39
C LEU A 65 -7.34 3.17 3.72
N LEU A 66 -6.39 2.95 4.62
CA LEU A 66 -6.33 3.62 5.92
C LEU A 66 -5.10 4.54 5.97
N PHE A 67 -5.32 5.82 6.25
CA PHE A 67 -4.27 6.83 6.29
C PHE A 67 -4.18 7.48 7.67
N ASP A 68 -2.95 7.80 8.08
CA ASP A 68 -2.66 8.57 9.27
C ASP A 68 -1.63 9.65 8.92
N ASP A 69 -1.99 10.92 9.12
CA ASP A 69 -1.18 12.09 8.81
C ASP A 69 0.20 12.07 9.50
N GLU A 70 0.32 11.42 10.68
CA GLU A 70 1.62 11.25 11.36
C GLU A 70 2.59 10.32 10.62
N THR A 71 2.07 9.48 9.72
CA THR A 71 2.85 8.49 8.97
C THR A 71 2.81 8.68 7.45
N ALA A 72 2.06 9.68 6.99
CA ALA A 72 1.95 10.08 5.59
C ALA A 72 3.02 11.12 5.21
N VAL A 73 3.12 11.42 3.92
CA VAL A 73 3.94 12.54 3.41
C VAL A 73 3.04 13.70 3.04
N THR A 74 3.31 14.88 3.61
CA THR A 74 2.46 16.06 3.47
C THR A 74 2.18 16.43 2.01
N SER A 75 3.17 16.30 1.13
CA SER A 75 3.02 16.62 -0.30
C SER A 75 2.05 15.71 -1.04
N LEU A 76 1.84 14.46 -0.58
CA LEU A 76 0.76 13.61 -1.08
C LEU A 76 -0.55 13.86 -0.35
N MET A 77 -0.55 14.27 0.91
CA MET A 77 -1.79 14.49 1.65
C MET A 77 -2.58 15.69 1.13
N GLY A 78 -1.92 16.77 0.71
CA GLY A 78 -2.63 17.97 0.28
C GLY A 78 -1.70 19.04 -0.27
N ARG A 79 -2.30 20.00 -0.95
CA ARG A 79 -1.61 21.16 -1.52
C ARG A 79 -2.54 22.37 -1.51
N ASP A 80 -2.31 23.29 -0.59
CA ASP A 80 -3.23 24.43 -0.42
C ASP A 80 -3.16 25.41 -1.60
N ALA A 81 -4.16 26.29 -1.70
CA ALA A 81 -4.25 27.26 -2.79
C ALA A 81 -3.08 28.26 -2.84
N ARG A 82 -2.43 28.55 -1.69
CA ARG A 82 -1.28 29.46 -1.64
C ARG A 82 -0.04 28.78 -2.20
N LEU A 83 0.17 27.50 -1.86
CA LEU A 83 1.26 26.70 -2.38
C LEU A 83 1.10 26.46 -3.89
N GLN A 84 -0.12 26.17 -4.34
CA GLN A 84 -0.44 26.06 -5.77
C GLN A 84 -0.17 27.36 -6.54
N ALA A 85 -0.42 28.52 -5.91
CA ALA A 85 -0.12 29.83 -6.51
C ALA A 85 1.38 30.17 -6.52
N LEU A 86 2.15 29.67 -5.56
CA LEU A 86 3.59 29.94 -5.45
C LEU A 86 4.43 29.00 -6.32
N ILE A 87 4.08 27.70 -6.34
CA ILE A 87 4.84 26.66 -7.04
C ILE A 87 3.91 26.02 -8.07
N SER A 88 4.24 26.13 -9.36
CA SER A 88 3.42 25.48 -10.38
C SER A 88 3.53 23.95 -10.30
N LYS A 89 2.50 23.25 -10.79
CA LYS A 89 2.49 21.79 -10.89
C LYS A 89 3.64 21.22 -11.73
N GLU A 90 4.21 22.02 -12.64
CA GLU A 90 5.37 21.61 -13.43
C GLU A 90 6.64 21.46 -12.58
N PHE A 91 6.80 22.24 -11.51
CA PHE A 91 7.94 22.15 -10.60
C PHE A 91 7.75 21.11 -9.49
N GLU A 92 6.50 20.89 -9.06
CA GLU A 92 6.14 19.87 -8.08
C GLU A 92 5.02 19.00 -8.67
N PRO A 93 5.38 17.99 -9.49
CA PRO A 93 4.41 17.22 -10.27
C PRO A 93 3.74 16.12 -9.43
N ILE A 94 3.24 16.49 -8.24
CA ILE A 94 2.55 15.62 -7.32
C ILE A 94 1.05 15.94 -7.37
N THR A 95 0.22 14.93 -7.57
CA THR A 95 -1.24 15.03 -7.45
C THR A 95 -1.63 14.60 -6.04
N PRO A 96 -2.25 15.48 -5.23
CA PRO A 96 -2.54 15.18 -3.84
C PRO A 96 -3.74 14.22 -3.70
N LEU A 97 -3.76 13.47 -2.59
CA LEU A 97 -4.77 12.47 -2.25
C LEU A 97 -6.18 13.06 -2.21
N VAL A 98 -6.34 14.28 -1.70
CA VAL A 98 -7.65 14.96 -1.71
C VAL A 98 -8.26 15.09 -3.12
N ASP A 99 -7.45 15.07 -4.19
CA ASP A 99 -7.92 15.07 -5.57
C ASP A 99 -8.07 13.66 -6.19
N ILE A 100 -7.50 12.63 -5.54
CA ILE A 100 -7.47 11.23 -6.00
C ILE A 100 -8.52 10.36 -5.30
N LEU A 101 -8.69 10.52 -3.99
CA LEU A 101 -9.62 9.71 -3.20
C LEU A 101 -11.08 9.79 -3.68
N PRO A 102 -11.60 10.95 -4.15
CA PRO A 102 -12.92 10.98 -4.78
C PRO A 102 -13.01 10.06 -6.00
N LEU A 103 -11.96 10.01 -6.84
CA LEU A 103 -11.92 9.15 -8.02
C LEU A 103 -11.92 7.66 -7.62
N LEU A 104 -11.13 7.28 -6.61
CA LEU A 104 -11.13 5.92 -6.07
C LEU A 104 -12.51 5.50 -5.53
N ARG A 105 -13.18 6.40 -4.81
CA ARG A 105 -14.53 6.15 -4.29
C ARG A 105 -15.56 6.04 -5.41
N ASP A 106 -15.59 7.02 -6.30
CA ASP A 106 -16.69 7.20 -7.25
C ASP A 106 -16.57 6.29 -8.48
N GLU A 107 -15.36 5.98 -8.93
CA GLU A 107 -15.13 5.10 -10.09
C GLU A 107 -14.98 3.63 -9.70
N HIS A 108 -14.36 3.35 -8.54
CA HIS A 108 -13.94 1.99 -8.17
C HIS A 108 -14.58 1.47 -6.89
N GLY A 109 -15.36 2.28 -6.17
CA GLY A 109 -15.99 1.88 -4.90
C GLY A 109 -14.99 1.65 -3.76
N ILE A 110 -13.77 2.17 -3.88
CA ILE A 110 -12.70 1.97 -2.90
C ILE A 110 -12.81 3.06 -1.83
N SER A 111 -13.03 2.64 -0.60
CA SER A 111 -13.21 3.54 0.54
C SER A 111 -11.88 4.01 1.10
N SER A 112 -11.90 5.13 1.82
CA SER A 112 -10.74 5.65 2.55
C SER A 112 -11.13 6.16 3.93
N ILE A 113 -10.32 5.85 4.94
CA ILE A 113 -10.42 6.44 6.28
C ILE A 113 -9.12 7.18 6.54
N ILE A 114 -9.21 8.44 6.95
CA ILE A 114 -8.07 9.31 7.15
C ILE A 114 -8.14 9.91 8.54
N VAL A 115 -7.09 9.72 9.32
CA VAL A 115 -6.80 10.57 10.48
C VAL A 115 -6.01 11.76 9.93
N GLY A 116 -6.67 12.90 9.79
CA GLY A 116 -6.11 14.07 9.10
C GLY A 116 -6.14 15.34 9.94
N ALA A 117 -5.15 16.21 9.70
CA ALA A 117 -5.09 17.56 10.28
C ALA A 117 -5.51 18.67 9.31
N SER A 118 -5.83 18.34 8.05
CA SER A 118 -6.22 19.31 7.02
C SER A 118 -7.73 19.40 6.83
N GLY A 119 -8.25 20.64 6.79
CA GLY A 119 -9.64 20.95 6.48
C GLY A 119 -10.02 20.76 5.01
N ASP A 120 -9.04 20.64 4.10
CA ASP A 120 -9.30 20.41 2.66
C ASP A 120 -10.13 19.14 2.43
N TYR A 121 -10.01 18.16 3.33
CA TYR A 121 -10.78 16.91 3.25
C TYR A 121 -12.27 17.09 3.54
N PHE A 122 -12.69 18.20 4.16
CA PHE A 122 -14.11 18.47 4.37
C PHE A 122 -14.88 18.61 3.05
N ASP A 123 -14.21 19.08 1.98
CA ASP A 123 -14.80 19.19 0.65
C ASP A 123 -15.26 17.82 0.14
N ILE A 124 -14.44 16.78 0.37
CA ILE A 124 -14.65 15.45 -0.23
C ILE A 124 -15.24 14.40 0.71
N ALA A 125 -15.14 14.59 2.04
CA ALA A 125 -15.51 13.59 3.02
C ALA A 125 -17.03 13.31 3.05
N ASP A 126 -17.40 12.03 3.07
CA ASP A 126 -18.78 11.58 3.28
C ASP A 126 -19.18 11.60 4.76
N THR A 127 -18.21 11.39 5.65
CA THR A 127 -18.41 11.42 7.10
C THR A 127 -17.20 12.01 7.78
N VAL A 128 -17.45 12.93 8.73
CA VAL A 128 -16.41 13.52 9.57
C VAL A 128 -16.69 13.16 11.02
N ILE A 129 -15.70 12.55 11.68
CA ILE A 129 -15.78 12.16 13.09
C ILE A 129 -14.71 12.94 13.86
N ALA A 130 -15.16 13.71 14.85
CA ALA A 130 -14.27 14.37 15.80
C ALA A 130 -14.13 13.50 17.05
N MET A 131 -12.90 13.33 17.52
CA MET A 131 -12.64 12.71 18.83
C MET A 131 -12.62 13.82 19.89
N LYS A 132 -13.65 13.89 20.74
CA LYS A 132 -13.77 14.85 21.85
C LYS A 132 -13.70 14.07 23.17
N ASP A 133 -12.70 14.35 24.01
CA ASP A 133 -12.46 13.61 25.27
C ASP A 133 -12.46 12.09 25.08
N PHE A 134 -11.77 11.61 24.03
CA PHE A 134 -11.73 10.20 23.60
C PHE A 134 -13.09 9.59 23.22
N LYS A 135 -14.10 10.41 22.93
CA LYS A 135 -15.41 9.98 22.44
C LYS A 135 -15.61 10.42 20.98
N PRO A 136 -15.98 9.50 20.07
CA PRO A 136 -16.27 9.86 18.69
C PRO A 136 -17.60 10.63 18.61
N VAL A 137 -17.60 11.73 17.88
CA VAL A 137 -18.78 12.55 17.59
C VAL A 137 -18.84 12.81 16.09
N VAL A 138 -19.94 12.43 15.44
CA VAL A 138 -20.17 12.74 14.02
C VAL A 138 -20.44 14.24 13.88
N VAL A 139 -19.62 14.91 13.09
CA VAL A 139 -19.65 16.38 12.87
C VAL A 139 -19.69 16.74 11.38
N THR A 140 -20.21 15.83 10.54
CA THR A 140 -20.25 15.99 9.08
C THR A 140 -20.92 17.29 8.64
N ASP A 141 -22.09 17.63 9.20
CA ASP A 141 -22.84 18.84 8.82
C ASP A 141 -22.07 20.12 9.18
N GLU A 142 -21.41 20.13 10.34
CA GLU A 142 -20.56 21.24 10.78
C GLU A 142 -19.36 21.41 9.84
N ALA A 143 -18.69 20.31 9.50
CA ALA A 143 -17.56 20.30 8.58
C ALA A 143 -17.95 20.79 7.17
N LYS A 144 -19.08 20.31 6.62
CA LYS A 144 -19.60 20.74 5.32
C LYS A 144 -20.01 22.21 5.32
N LYS A 145 -20.57 22.70 6.43
CA LYS A 145 -20.86 24.13 6.60
C LYS A 145 -19.58 24.96 6.58
N ILE A 146 -18.54 24.54 7.33
CA ILE A 146 -17.25 25.24 7.37
C ILE A 146 -16.61 25.30 5.97
N ALA A 147 -16.61 24.20 5.23
CA ALA A 147 -16.10 24.14 3.86
C ALA A 147 -16.84 25.09 2.90
N LYS A 148 -18.17 25.19 3.04
CA LYS A 148 -18.99 26.13 2.27
C LYS A 148 -18.71 27.59 2.64
N ASP A 149 -18.59 27.89 3.93
CA ASP A 149 -18.36 29.25 4.44
C ASP A 149 -16.90 29.71 4.21
N ASN A 150 -15.95 28.77 4.09
CA ASN A 150 -14.53 29.00 3.86
C ASN A 150 -14.01 28.13 2.71
N PRO A 151 -14.29 28.49 1.44
CA PRO A 151 -13.84 27.72 0.29
C PRO A 151 -12.32 27.57 0.27
N SER A 152 -11.82 26.36 0.00
CA SER A 152 -10.38 26.06 -0.01
C SER A 152 -9.61 26.88 -1.04
N GLY A 153 -10.27 27.27 -2.14
CA GLY A 153 -9.66 28.01 -3.26
C GLY A 153 -8.66 27.18 -4.06
N ARG A 154 -8.54 25.88 -3.75
CA ARG A 154 -7.68 24.93 -4.44
C ARG A 154 -8.17 24.71 -5.86
N ILE A 155 -7.22 24.46 -6.75
CA ILE A 155 -7.47 23.91 -8.08
C ILE A 155 -7.30 22.40 -7.98
N ILE A 156 -8.26 21.64 -8.50
CA ILE A 156 -8.17 20.17 -8.58
C ILE A 156 -7.06 19.83 -9.58
N GLU A 157 -6.06 19.09 -9.13
CA GLU A 157 -4.90 18.72 -9.93
C GLU A 157 -5.06 17.35 -10.60
N SER A 158 -6.05 16.53 -10.23
CA SER A 158 -6.27 15.21 -10.84
C SER A 158 -6.85 15.29 -12.26
N THR A 159 -6.68 14.22 -13.04
CA THR A 159 -7.12 14.14 -14.46
C THR A 159 -8.59 13.76 -14.63
N GLY A 160 -9.35 13.66 -13.53
CA GLY A 160 -10.76 13.23 -13.55
C GLY A 160 -10.99 11.74 -13.85
N HIS A 161 -9.93 10.94 -13.87
CA HIS A 161 -9.95 9.49 -14.01
C HIS A 161 -8.81 8.88 -13.18
N PHE A 162 -9.05 7.77 -12.49
CA PHE A 162 -8.01 7.01 -11.81
C PHE A 162 -7.79 5.64 -12.47
N PRO A 163 -6.61 5.35 -13.05
CA PRO A 163 -6.32 4.05 -13.61
C PRO A 163 -5.93 3.07 -12.50
N LEU A 164 -6.69 1.98 -12.34
CA LEU A 164 -6.26 0.88 -11.48
C LEU A 164 -5.00 0.22 -12.05
N PRO A 165 -4.08 -0.24 -11.18
CA PRO A 165 -2.87 -0.92 -11.62
C PRO A 165 -3.18 -2.18 -12.43
N ALA A 166 -2.48 -2.35 -13.54
CA ALA A 166 -2.44 -3.64 -14.23
C ALA A 166 -1.66 -4.64 -13.38
N GLY A 167 -2.09 -5.91 -13.34
CA GLY A 167 -1.38 -6.96 -12.64
C GLY A 167 0.03 -7.16 -13.21
N ARG A 168 1.06 -6.94 -12.39
CA ARG A 168 2.46 -7.10 -12.78
C ARG A 168 2.80 -8.58 -12.87
N CYS A 169 3.55 -8.96 -13.91
CA CYS A 169 4.05 -10.32 -14.08
C CYS A 169 5.49 -10.41 -13.57
N PRO A 170 5.73 -11.01 -12.39
CA PRO A 170 7.08 -11.14 -11.85
C PRO A 170 7.89 -12.14 -12.68
N LEU A 171 9.17 -11.82 -12.88
CA LEU A 171 10.09 -12.63 -13.68
C LEU A 171 10.37 -13.96 -12.95
N ASN A 172 10.29 -15.09 -13.64
CA ASN A 172 10.54 -16.42 -13.06
C ASN A 172 11.96 -16.65 -12.50
N TRP A 173 12.88 -15.71 -12.71
CA TRP A 173 14.24 -15.70 -12.17
C TRP A 173 14.48 -14.62 -11.10
N SER A 174 13.47 -13.82 -10.74
CA SER A 174 13.62 -12.75 -9.73
C SER A 174 13.72 -13.26 -8.30
N LEU A 175 13.36 -14.53 -8.06
CA LEU A 175 13.53 -15.23 -6.79
C LEU A 175 14.40 -16.48 -7.01
N GLU A 176 15.19 -16.82 -6.00
CA GLU A 176 15.95 -18.07 -5.98
C GLU A 176 15.12 -19.22 -5.40
N PRO A 177 15.27 -20.47 -5.89
CA PRO A 177 14.64 -21.63 -5.27
C PRO A 177 15.19 -21.89 -3.85
N GLU A 178 14.37 -22.47 -2.97
CA GLU A 178 14.84 -22.87 -1.63
C GLU A 178 16.06 -23.82 -1.72
N LYS A 179 17.17 -23.43 -1.07
CA LYS A 179 18.40 -24.26 -1.02
C LYS A 179 18.14 -25.54 -0.21
N LYS A 180 18.47 -26.71 -0.79
CA LYS A 180 18.23 -28.06 -0.21
C LYS A 180 18.96 -28.36 1.12
N LYS A 181 20.00 -27.60 1.51
CA LYS A 181 20.83 -27.90 2.70
C LYS A 181 20.74 -26.77 3.72
N GLY A 182 20.03 -27.01 4.83
CA GLY A 182 20.33 -26.53 6.19
C GLY A 182 20.52 -25.02 6.49
N SER A 183 20.57 -24.14 5.49
CA SER A 183 20.81 -22.71 5.63
C SER A 183 19.52 -21.88 5.64
N ASN A 184 18.38 -22.46 5.25
CA ASN A 184 17.05 -21.86 5.38
C ASN A 184 16.55 -21.93 6.83
N ARG A 185 17.38 -21.51 7.79
CA ARG A 185 16.84 -21.09 9.07
C ARG A 185 16.18 -19.75 8.80
N PHE A 186 14.89 -19.77 8.47
CA PHE A 186 14.03 -18.60 8.55
C PHE A 186 14.07 -18.11 10.00
N ARG A 187 15.08 -17.30 10.32
CA ARG A 187 15.28 -16.71 11.64
C ARG A 187 14.65 -15.34 11.57
N PRO A 188 13.49 -15.15 12.19
CA PRO A 188 12.95 -13.82 12.29
C PRO A 188 13.88 -13.06 13.23
N HIS A 189 14.66 -12.13 12.69
CA HIS A 189 15.48 -11.23 13.49
C HIS A 189 14.55 -10.15 14.07
N GLY A 190 13.86 -10.53 15.14
CA GLY A 190 12.77 -9.74 15.72
C GLY A 190 11.52 -9.70 14.82
N ARG A 191 10.63 -8.73 15.07
CA ARG A 191 9.38 -8.52 14.32
C ARG A 191 9.57 -7.80 12.99
N ARG A 192 10.81 -7.46 12.61
CA ARG A 192 11.10 -6.48 11.56
C ARG A 192 11.58 -7.07 10.25
N TYR A 193 12.11 -8.30 10.25
CA TYR A 193 12.70 -8.88 9.04
C TYR A 193 12.15 -10.26 8.74
N VAL A 194 11.86 -10.50 7.46
CA VAL A 194 11.64 -11.82 6.87
C VAL A 194 12.90 -12.19 6.11
N GLN A 195 13.50 -13.32 6.44
CA GLN A 195 14.66 -13.83 5.69
C GLN A 195 14.18 -14.69 4.51
N TYR A 196 14.71 -14.47 3.30
CA TYR A 196 14.47 -15.33 2.15
C TYR A 196 15.80 -15.67 1.47
N GLY A 197 16.24 -16.92 1.59
CA GLY A 197 17.60 -17.31 1.19
C GLY A 197 18.65 -16.51 1.99
N ASP A 198 19.49 -15.76 1.28
CA ASP A 198 20.52 -14.90 1.85
C ASP A 198 20.05 -13.44 2.03
N GLU A 199 18.83 -13.11 1.59
CA GLU A 199 18.24 -11.77 1.66
C GLU A 199 17.42 -11.55 2.95
N TYR A 200 17.41 -10.31 3.44
CA TYR A 200 16.57 -9.86 4.55
C TYR A 200 15.60 -8.79 4.07
N ILE A 201 14.31 -9.13 4.07
CA ILE A 201 13.20 -8.26 3.69
C ILE A 201 12.74 -7.50 4.94
N ASP A 202 12.86 -6.17 4.93
CA ASP A 202 12.36 -5.32 6.01
C ASP A 202 10.83 -5.22 5.93
N VAL A 203 10.15 -5.80 6.90
CA VAL A 203 8.68 -5.76 7.07
C VAL A 203 8.28 -4.87 8.24
N SER A 204 9.19 -4.04 8.78
CA SER A 204 8.91 -3.18 9.94
C SER A 204 7.82 -2.12 9.68
N LYS A 205 7.57 -1.83 8.40
CA LYS A 205 6.53 -0.88 7.96
C LYS A 205 5.21 -1.56 7.58
N VAL A 206 5.19 -2.88 7.43
CA VAL A 206 3.97 -3.69 7.24
C VAL A 206 3.27 -3.92 8.59
N THR A 207 2.67 -2.87 9.15
CA THR A 207 2.19 -2.84 10.54
C THR A 207 1.07 -3.83 10.87
N GLN A 208 0.34 -4.31 9.86
CA GLN A 208 -0.71 -5.30 10.02
C GLN A 208 -0.15 -6.74 10.16
N LEU A 209 1.16 -6.92 10.00
CA LEU A 209 1.88 -8.14 10.34
C LEU A 209 2.21 -8.17 11.85
N LEU A 210 1.40 -8.89 12.63
CA LEU A 210 1.42 -8.80 14.09
C LEU A 210 2.36 -9.79 14.77
N ASN A 211 2.49 -11.00 14.20
CA ASN A 211 3.15 -12.12 14.85
C ASN A 211 4.28 -12.68 13.98
N GLN A 212 5.38 -13.02 14.64
CA GLN A 212 6.54 -13.70 14.06
C GLN A 212 6.17 -15.02 13.35
N SER A 213 5.09 -15.68 13.79
CA SER A 213 4.53 -16.89 13.17
C SER A 213 3.95 -16.60 11.78
N GLN A 214 3.38 -15.41 11.57
CA GLN A 214 2.93 -14.94 10.26
C GLN A 214 4.15 -14.62 9.39
N SER A 215 5.17 -13.95 9.93
CA SER A 215 6.43 -13.68 9.20
C SER A 215 7.09 -14.98 8.70
N ARG A 216 7.09 -16.04 9.52
CA ARG A 216 7.59 -17.37 9.13
C ARG A 216 6.72 -18.01 8.05
N ALA A 217 5.41 -17.85 8.14
CA ALA A 217 4.48 -18.34 7.13
C ALA A 217 4.62 -17.59 5.79
N ILE A 218 4.80 -16.26 5.82
CA ILE A 218 5.06 -15.42 4.64
C ILE A 218 6.35 -15.83 3.94
N ALA A 219 7.44 -16.04 4.69
CA ALA A 219 8.72 -16.46 4.11
C ALA A 219 8.57 -17.76 3.27
N ARG A 220 7.76 -18.69 3.77
CA ARG A 220 7.41 -19.93 3.08
C ARG A 220 6.39 -19.71 1.95
N GLY A 221 5.47 -18.77 2.14
CA GLY A 221 4.54 -18.29 1.13
C GLY A 221 5.29 -17.79 -0.10
N ILE A 222 6.31 -16.94 0.06
CA ILE A 222 7.17 -16.42 -1.02
C ILE A 222 7.82 -17.58 -1.77
N ALA A 223 8.37 -18.57 -1.05
CA ALA A 223 8.94 -19.77 -1.66
C ALA A 223 7.92 -20.61 -2.45
N MET A 224 6.64 -20.58 -2.06
CA MET A 224 5.56 -21.23 -2.79
C MET A 224 5.09 -20.40 -3.99
N VAL A 225 5.00 -19.07 -3.86
CA VAL A 225 4.70 -18.14 -4.96
C VAL A 225 5.67 -18.37 -6.11
N TYR A 226 6.97 -18.49 -5.80
CA TYR A 226 8.01 -18.82 -6.79
C TYR A 226 7.67 -20.04 -7.66
N LYS A 227 7.04 -21.08 -7.10
CA LYS A 227 6.66 -22.30 -7.85
C LYS A 227 5.54 -22.07 -8.86
N PHE A 228 4.82 -20.96 -8.72
CA PHE A 228 3.74 -20.55 -9.62
C PHE A 228 4.13 -19.43 -10.58
N MET A 229 5.35 -18.89 -10.44
CA MET A 229 5.86 -17.85 -11.32
C MET A 229 6.40 -18.47 -12.62
N ASP A 230 5.77 -18.14 -13.74
CA ASP A 230 6.15 -18.57 -15.09
C ASP A 230 6.40 -17.40 -16.06
N SER A 231 6.45 -16.17 -15.54
CA SER A 231 6.52 -14.91 -16.29
C SER A 231 5.31 -14.61 -17.19
N SER A 232 4.24 -15.41 -17.14
CA SER A 232 3.01 -15.20 -17.92
C SER A 232 1.80 -14.79 -17.07
N GLN A 233 1.81 -15.18 -15.80
CA GLN A 233 0.75 -14.86 -14.83
C GLN A 233 1.08 -13.63 -14.00
N SER A 234 0.05 -12.93 -13.52
CA SER A 234 0.24 -11.82 -12.61
C SER A 234 0.73 -12.30 -11.24
N LEU A 235 1.35 -11.42 -10.47
CA LEU A 235 1.74 -11.67 -9.09
C LEU A 235 0.54 -12.13 -8.26
N MET A 236 -0.61 -11.49 -8.45
CA MET A 236 -1.82 -11.82 -7.71
C MET A 236 -2.42 -13.17 -8.09
N ASP A 237 -2.25 -13.66 -9.32
CA ASP A 237 -2.62 -15.03 -9.68
C ASP A 237 -1.78 -16.06 -8.91
N ALA A 238 -0.47 -15.83 -8.82
CA ALA A 238 0.44 -16.70 -8.09
C ALA A 238 0.16 -16.68 -6.58
N VAL A 239 -0.07 -15.49 -6.00
CA VAL A 239 -0.46 -15.31 -4.60
C VAL A 239 -1.80 -15.99 -4.31
N SER A 240 -2.80 -15.83 -5.18
CA SER A 240 -4.12 -16.44 -5.03
C SER A 240 -4.04 -17.97 -4.99
N LYS A 241 -3.20 -18.59 -5.82
CA LYS A 241 -2.94 -20.05 -5.78
C LYS A 241 -2.30 -20.52 -4.48
N VAL A 242 -1.47 -19.68 -3.85
CA VAL A 242 -0.91 -19.98 -2.51
C VAL A 242 -2.00 -19.87 -1.46
N MET A 243 -2.80 -18.80 -1.49
CA MET A 243 -3.91 -18.59 -0.55
C MET A 243 -4.94 -19.73 -0.63
N GLU A 244 -5.35 -20.12 -1.84
CA GLU A 244 -6.27 -21.25 -2.08
C GLU A 244 -5.72 -22.57 -1.52
N ARG A 245 -4.41 -22.82 -1.68
CA ARG A 245 -3.77 -24.00 -1.08
C ARG A 245 -3.80 -23.97 0.44
N VAL A 246 -3.50 -22.82 1.04
CA VAL A 246 -3.52 -22.64 2.51
C VAL A 246 -4.93 -22.83 3.06
N GLU A 247 -5.95 -22.35 2.35
CA GLU A 247 -7.35 -22.51 2.72
C GLU A 247 -7.81 -23.97 2.62
N ASN A 248 -7.52 -24.64 1.51
CA ASN A 248 -8.03 -25.99 1.25
C ASN A 248 -7.27 -27.11 1.98
N VAL A 249 -5.95 -26.96 2.18
CA VAL A 249 -5.08 -28.01 2.76
C VAL A 249 -4.67 -27.67 4.20
N GLY A 250 -4.73 -26.39 4.56
CA GLY A 250 -4.19 -25.86 5.81
C GLY A 250 -2.79 -25.26 5.63
N ILE A 251 -2.40 -24.43 6.60
CA ILE A 251 -1.18 -23.61 6.54
C ILE A 251 0.12 -24.43 6.46
N ASP A 252 0.10 -25.68 6.92
CA ASP A 252 1.23 -26.59 6.86
C ASP A 252 1.63 -26.97 5.42
N VAL A 253 0.78 -26.71 4.42
CA VAL A 253 1.12 -26.89 2.99
C VAL A 253 2.33 -26.07 2.54
N LEU A 254 2.66 -25.01 3.29
CA LEU A 254 3.84 -24.16 3.10
C LEU A 254 5.15 -24.85 3.57
N SER A 255 5.06 -26.05 4.12
CA SER A 255 6.17 -26.83 4.67
C SER A 255 6.07 -28.29 4.24
N ASN A 256 7.22 -28.97 4.18
CA ASN A 256 7.28 -30.43 3.95
C ASN A 256 7.05 -31.25 5.24
N ARG A 257 6.71 -30.59 6.35
CA ARG A 257 6.44 -31.16 7.67
C ARG A 257 5.44 -30.31 8.42
N LEU A 258 4.69 -30.91 9.33
CA LEU A 258 3.82 -30.19 10.27
C LEU A 258 4.64 -29.22 11.13
N MET A 259 4.19 -27.97 11.17
CA MET A 259 4.81 -26.87 11.89
C MET A 259 3.79 -26.25 12.84
N GLY A 260 3.92 -26.54 14.13
CA GLY A 260 3.04 -25.99 15.18
C GLY A 260 3.27 -24.50 15.49
N ASP A 261 4.01 -23.80 14.65
CA ASP A 261 4.43 -22.42 14.87
C ASP A 261 4.09 -21.51 13.67
N LEU A 262 3.32 -21.93 12.67
CA LEU A 262 2.84 -21.06 11.60
C LEU A 262 1.51 -20.38 11.96
N ALA A 263 1.28 -19.17 11.45
CA ALA A 263 0.01 -18.46 11.61
C ALA A 263 -0.45 -17.86 10.28
N SER A 264 -1.77 -17.83 10.06
CA SER A 264 -2.36 -17.33 8.81
C SER A 264 -2.02 -15.87 8.55
N PHE A 265 -1.94 -15.52 7.27
CA PHE A 265 -1.62 -14.19 6.75
C PHE A 265 -2.57 -13.88 5.59
N ARG A 266 -2.69 -12.60 5.20
CA ARG A 266 -3.53 -12.20 4.06
C ARG A 266 -2.69 -12.14 2.79
N ALA A 267 -3.37 -12.16 1.64
CA ALA A 267 -2.72 -11.92 0.35
C ALA A 267 -1.93 -10.60 0.36
N HIS A 268 -2.47 -9.54 0.97
CA HIS A 268 -1.79 -8.24 1.09
C HIS A 268 -0.43 -8.34 1.78
N GLU A 269 -0.31 -9.01 2.93
CA GLU A 269 1.00 -9.17 3.61
C GLU A 269 1.96 -10.08 2.86
N LEU A 270 1.47 -11.01 2.04
CA LEU A 270 2.33 -11.84 1.19
C LEU A 270 2.86 -11.07 -0.03
N THR A 271 2.06 -10.14 -0.55
CA THR A 271 2.41 -9.28 -1.70
C THR A 271 3.30 -8.09 -1.31
N ALA A 272 3.11 -7.53 -0.11
CA ALA A 272 3.81 -6.33 0.39
C ALA A 272 5.30 -6.54 0.72
#